data_AF-A0A831VB22-F1
#
_entry.id   AF-A0A831VB22-F1
#
_cell.length_a   1.000
_cell.length_b   1.000
_cell.length_c   1.000
_cell.angle_alpha   90.00
_cell.angle_beta   90.00
_cell.angle_gamma   90.00
#
_symmetry.space_group_name_H-M   'P 1'
#
loop_
_entity.id
_entity.type
_entity.pdbx_description
1 polymer ?
#
loop_
_entity_poly.entity_id
_entity_poly.type
_entity_poly.pdbx_seq_one_letter_code
_entity_poly.pdbx_strand_id
1 'polypeptide(L)'
;MRCLARDCARDAVARKFVEPALELIMLDEARGGFDRREALLWFGEMYATAIAGDGSVESREVVLTVGGELGGGAALLRLATLRLLNQLLPEDLKFGVRTYAGEGIYRIAAIGDDAARLKRILAVTAPSAGGGYLSPKFDGFVEAAKVEVRLDEGSIRRTKGGRVAADLTISEGGDDVKFNVYLREKAIVLQFRSTDHSRVELAARLLKLAGVSAEVKKEGDRGVWYVEATTDGLAAGRKELRDAIADIVREAAKSGWVDAGKAERWLDKLRGGLTLREGWPKYHVGLARSGALEVRYTSTNPDNIEREVQRLRAMGLVEGRHFAVKMPEGGREGYVSILRDGLMRAAWLSVYGSEGQRELAAKFVGYILERAEKEGREVHEKALEIVKRGKEVASLRLAGFEKVVDGRLVKVIGGGARSEEGRGGKTLLRIQITAEVDGVRGDYTVTYGRYGKNNAAVGRAVARASAPGGREADAERLSALIKALTGREPKVRRMKNGEILLECYEGHLEGFMRYAELYETIERWLEETSRR
;
A
#
# COMPACT_ATOMS: atom_id res chain seq x y z
N MET A 1 -58.68 20.90 -10.66
CA MET A 1 -57.55 21.72 -11.14
C MET A 1 -56.37 21.52 -10.21
N ARG A 2 -55.27 20.94 -10.71
CA ARG A 2 -53.99 20.89 -9.97
C ARG A 2 -53.34 22.27 -10.12
N CYS A 3 -53.28 23.05 -9.05
CA CYS A 3 -52.58 24.33 -9.06
C CYS A 3 -51.08 24.06 -9.17
N LEU A 4 -50.51 24.24 -10.36
CA LEU A 4 -49.07 24.18 -10.63
C LEU A 4 -48.26 24.96 -9.57
N ALA A 5 -48.75 26.12 -9.14
CA ALA A 5 -48.11 26.92 -8.09
C ALA A 5 -48.04 26.22 -6.71
N ARG A 6 -49.02 25.38 -6.35
CA ARG A 6 -49.06 24.67 -5.06
C ARG A 6 -48.18 23.41 -5.07
N ASP A 7 -48.09 22.73 -6.23
CA ASP A 7 -47.22 21.56 -6.40
C ASP A 7 -45.74 21.96 -6.56
N CYS A 8 -45.44 23.08 -7.23
CA CYS A 8 -44.08 23.65 -7.33
C CYS A 8 -43.54 24.20 -6.00
N ALA A 9 -44.41 24.55 -5.05
CA ALA A 9 -44.01 25.07 -3.73
C ALA A 9 -43.59 23.97 -2.72
N ARG A 10 -43.72 22.69 -3.08
CA ARG A 10 -43.13 21.60 -2.27
C ARG A 10 -41.61 21.64 -2.46
N ASP A 11 -40.85 21.76 -1.38
CA ASP A 11 -39.37 21.77 -1.37
C ASP A 11 -38.76 20.60 -2.18
N ALA A 12 -39.39 19.42 -2.12
CA ALA A 12 -39.00 18.25 -2.91
C ALA A 12 -39.23 18.38 -4.44
N VAL A 13 -40.20 19.19 -4.88
CA VAL A 13 -40.49 19.45 -6.30
C VAL A 13 -39.62 20.61 -6.80
N ALA A 14 -39.41 21.64 -5.98
CA ALA A 14 -38.50 22.74 -6.27
C ALA A 14 -37.04 22.24 -6.44
N ARG A 15 -36.50 21.44 -5.51
CA ARG A 15 -35.17 20.85 -5.67
C ARG A 15 -35.06 19.91 -6.87
N LYS A 16 -36.14 19.24 -7.27
CA LYS A 16 -36.09 18.31 -8.42
C LYS A 16 -36.16 18.97 -9.80
N PHE A 17 -36.75 20.17 -9.92
CA PHE A 17 -36.92 20.85 -11.21
C PHE A 17 -36.32 22.24 -11.28
N VAL A 18 -36.38 23.03 -10.19
CA VAL A 18 -35.84 24.39 -10.16
C VAL A 18 -34.32 24.36 -10.12
N GLU A 19 -33.71 23.43 -9.38
CA GLU A 19 -32.25 23.28 -9.36
C GLU A 19 -31.69 22.91 -10.75
N PRO A 20 -32.15 21.84 -11.46
CA PRO A 20 -31.70 21.58 -12.83
C PRO A 20 -32.08 22.65 -13.86
N ALA A 21 -33.13 23.44 -13.63
CA ALA A 21 -33.50 24.55 -14.53
C ALA A 21 -32.61 25.79 -14.31
N LEU A 22 -32.29 26.12 -13.06
CA LEU A 22 -31.33 27.18 -12.72
C LEU A 22 -29.93 26.81 -13.20
N GLU A 23 -29.56 25.53 -13.10
CA GLU A 23 -28.34 24.98 -13.70
C GLU A 23 -28.25 25.29 -15.21
N LEU A 24 -29.31 25.02 -15.97
CA LEU A 24 -29.34 25.31 -17.41
C LEU A 24 -29.18 26.81 -17.69
N ILE A 25 -29.85 27.67 -16.90
CA ILE A 25 -29.78 29.13 -17.06
C ILE A 25 -28.35 29.62 -16.76
N MET A 26 -27.73 29.15 -15.67
CA MET A 26 -26.36 29.53 -15.32
C MET A 26 -25.34 29.10 -16.38
N LEU A 27 -25.48 27.89 -16.95
CA LEU A 27 -24.61 27.44 -18.04
C LEU A 27 -24.78 28.26 -19.31
N ASP A 28 -26.01 28.67 -19.62
CA ASP A 28 -26.27 29.48 -20.80
C ASP A 28 -25.70 30.91 -20.63
N GLU A 29 -25.84 31.51 -19.44
CA GLU A 29 -25.22 32.78 -19.09
C GLU A 29 -23.67 32.72 -19.07
N ALA A 30 -23.09 31.58 -18.68
CA ALA A 30 -21.64 31.33 -18.77
C ALA A 30 -21.10 31.27 -20.20
N ARG A 31 -21.97 31.24 -21.21
CA ARG A 31 -21.59 31.41 -22.62
C ARG A 31 -21.58 32.88 -23.06
N GLY A 32 -22.25 33.77 -22.32
CA GLY A 32 -22.49 35.18 -22.68
C GLY A 32 -21.76 36.23 -21.82
N GLY A 33 -21.27 35.89 -20.63
CA GLY A 33 -20.51 36.83 -19.80
C GLY A 33 -20.17 36.41 -18.37
N PHE A 34 -20.71 35.29 -17.87
CA PHE A 34 -20.37 34.76 -16.54
C PHE A 34 -19.03 34.01 -16.54
N ASP A 35 -18.29 33.99 -15.42
CA ASP A 35 -16.98 33.33 -15.36
C ASP A 35 -17.13 31.81 -15.56
N ARG A 36 -16.58 31.31 -16.67
CA ARG A 36 -16.61 29.89 -17.05
C ARG A 36 -16.02 28.99 -15.96
N ARG A 37 -14.96 29.42 -15.26
CA ARG A 37 -14.34 28.63 -14.18
C ARG A 37 -15.24 28.57 -12.96
N GLU A 38 -15.85 29.69 -12.61
CA GLU A 38 -16.82 29.74 -11.52
C GLU A 38 -18.02 28.83 -11.83
N ALA A 39 -18.58 28.90 -13.04
CA ALA A 39 -19.61 27.96 -13.45
C ALA A 39 -19.16 26.50 -13.28
N LEU A 40 -18.01 26.09 -13.84
CA LEU A 40 -17.50 24.72 -13.72
C LEU A 40 -17.35 24.23 -12.28
N LEU A 41 -16.87 25.09 -11.37
CA LEU A 41 -16.75 24.78 -9.94
C LEU A 41 -18.11 24.47 -9.32
N TRP A 42 -19.09 25.35 -9.50
CA TRP A 42 -20.44 25.18 -8.95
C TRP A 42 -21.11 23.92 -9.52
N PHE A 43 -21.01 23.70 -10.83
CA PHE A 43 -21.54 22.49 -11.47
C PHE A 43 -20.90 21.23 -10.90
N GLY A 44 -19.59 21.20 -10.84
CA GLY A 44 -18.90 20.04 -10.39
C GLY A 44 -19.13 19.73 -8.91
N GLU A 45 -19.33 20.74 -8.06
CA GLU A 45 -19.74 20.55 -6.66
C GLU A 45 -21.13 19.90 -6.56
N MET A 46 -22.08 20.39 -7.35
CA MET A 46 -23.44 19.85 -7.37
C MET A 46 -23.47 18.39 -7.86
N TYR A 47 -22.84 18.10 -8.99
CA TYR A 47 -22.83 16.75 -9.54
C TYR A 47 -22.03 15.78 -8.67
N ALA A 48 -20.93 16.22 -8.06
CA ALA A 48 -20.18 15.37 -7.13
C ALA A 48 -21.02 15.04 -5.88
N THR A 49 -21.78 16.01 -5.35
CA THR A 49 -22.72 15.80 -4.24
C THR A 49 -23.85 14.84 -4.62
N ALA A 50 -24.43 15.01 -5.81
CA ALA A 50 -25.49 14.14 -6.31
C ALA A 50 -25.01 12.69 -6.52
N ILE A 51 -23.79 12.50 -7.02
CA ILE A 51 -23.16 11.19 -7.17
C ILE A 51 -22.83 10.57 -5.80
N ALA A 52 -22.37 11.38 -4.84
CA ALA A 52 -22.04 10.94 -3.50
C ALA A 52 -23.23 10.34 -2.75
N GLY A 53 -24.42 10.94 -2.94
CA GLY A 53 -25.71 10.43 -2.44
C GLY A 53 -26.13 9.15 -3.15
N ASP A 54 -27.12 9.26 -4.04
CA ASP A 54 -27.80 8.11 -4.67
C ASP A 54 -27.07 7.53 -5.90
N GLY A 55 -25.98 8.17 -6.34
CA GLY A 55 -25.15 7.70 -7.46
C GLY A 55 -24.14 6.62 -7.07
N SER A 56 -23.33 6.19 -8.04
CA SER A 56 -22.21 5.28 -7.81
C SER A 56 -20.97 5.69 -8.62
N VAL A 57 -19.80 5.34 -8.10
CA VAL A 57 -18.50 5.56 -8.75
C VAL A 57 -17.74 4.24 -8.68
N GLU A 58 -17.43 3.69 -9.85
CA GLU A 58 -16.62 2.49 -10.01
C GLU A 58 -15.37 2.79 -10.86
N SER A 59 -14.54 1.78 -11.06
CA SER A 59 -13.31 1.90 -11.85
C SER A 59 -13.59 2.41 -13.27
N ARG A 60 -14.64 1.91 -13.92
CA ARG A 60 -15.01 2.21 -15.32
C ARG A 60 -16.41 2.82 -15.49
N GLU A 61 -17.08 3.20 -14.41
CA GLU A 61 -18.45 3.71 -14.48
C GLU A 61 -18.68 4.82 -13.45
N VAL A 62 -19.42 5.86 -13.85
CA VAL A 62 -19.97 6.87 -12.94
C VAL A 62 -21.47 6.95 -13.24
N VAL A 63 -22.30 6.70 -12.23
CA VAL A 63 -23.75 6.69 -12.36
C VAL A 63 -24.37 7.79 -11.50
N LEU A 64 -25.15 8.65 -12.12
CA LEU A 64 -26.08 9.56 -11.46
C LEU A 64 -27.48 8.93 -11.44
N THR A 65 -28.05 8.73 -10.26
CA THR A 65 -29.40 8.20 -10.10
C THR A 65 -30.41 9.34 -9.93
N VAL A 66 -31.49 9.31 -10.70
CA VAL A 66 -32.59 10.28 -10.67
C VAL A 66 -33.91 9.53 -10.46
N GLY A 67 -34.50 9.57 -9.26
CA GLY A 67 -35.67 8.76 -8.90
C GLY A 67 -36.88 9.50 -8.31
N GLY A 68 -38.05 8.84 -8.34
CA GLY A 68 -39.33 9.26 -7.73
C GLY A 68 -40.41 9.69 -8.72
N GLU A 69 -41.60 10.08 -8.24
CA GLU A 69 -42.82 10.42 -9.03
C GLU A 69 -42.62 11.44 -10.18
N LEU A 70 -41.50 12.17 -10.19
CA LEU A 70 -41.16 13.23 -11.13
C LEU A 70 -39.82 12.98 -11.89
N GLY A 71 -39.25 11.77 -11.79
CA GLY A 71 -37.88 11.47 -12.23
C GLY A 71 -37.62 11.64 -13.74
N GLY A 72 -38.64 11.49 -14.60
CA GLY A 72 -38.44 11.53 -16.06
C GLY A 72 -38.10 12.93 -16.57
N GLY A 73 -38.80 13.96 -16.10
CA GLY A 73 -38.52 15.34 -16.47
C GLY A 73 -37.18 15.83 -15.88
N ALA A 74 -36.91 15.49 -14.62
CA ALA A 74 -35.64 15.82 -13.97
C ALA A 74 -34.44 15.14 -14.66
N ALA A 75 -34.58 13.90 -15.13
CA ALA A 75 -33.54 13.20 -15.88
C ALA A 75 -33.23 13.90 -17.22
N LEU A 76 -34.25 14.42 -17.92
CA LEU A 76 -34.05 15.18 -19.15
C LEU A 76 -33.33 16.51 -18.89
N LEU A 77 -33.68 17.22 -17.82
CA LEU A 77 -32.99 18.46 -17.45
C LEU A 77 -31.53 18.20 -17.10
N ARG A 78 -31.23 17.18 -16.26
CA ARG A 78 -29.86 16.78 -15.93
C ARG A 78 -29.07 16.36 -17.17
N LEU A 79 -29.69 15.65 -18.12
CA LEU A 79 -29.05 15.30 -19.39
C LEU A 79 -28.74 16.55 -20.23
N ALA A 80 -29.65 17.52 -20.28
CA ALA A 80 -29.43 18.79 -20.98
C ALA A 80 -28.31 19.60 -20.31
N THR A 81 -28.26 19.64 -18.97
CA THR A 81 -27.17 20.29 -18.22
C THR A 81 -25.82 19.67 -18.56
N LEU A 82 -25.70 18.34 -18.52
CA LEU A 82 -24.45 17.65 -18.86
C LEU A 82 -24.02 17.90 -20.31
N ARG A 83 -24.97 18.07 -21.23
CA ARG A 83 -24.67 18.46 -22.62
C ARG A 83 -24.16 19.89 -22.74
N LEU A 84 -24.73 20.84 -21.99
CA LEU A 84 -24.23 22.22 -21.96
C LEU A 84 -22.86 22.30 -21.27
N LEU A 85 -22.66 21.53 -20.20
CA LEU A 85 -21.37 21.43 -19.52
C LEU A 85 -20.26 20.99 -20.49
N ASN A 86 -20.53 20.00 -21.36
CA ASN A 86 -19.59 19.58 -22.40
C ASN A 86 -19.17 20.71 -23.37
N GLN A 87 -19.99 21.74 -23.56
CA GLN A 87 -19.61 22.89 -24.39
C GLN A 87 -18.63 23.82 -23.68
N LEU A 88 -18.64 23.81 -22.34
CA LEU A 88 -17.71 24.56 -21.49
C LEU A 88 -16.45 23.77 -21.14
N LEU A 89 -16.26 22.56 -21.66
CA LEU A 89 -15.07 21.75 -21.41
C LEU A 89 -14.09 21.81 -22.60
N PRO A 90 -12.77 21.71 -22.35
CA PRO A 90 -11.82 21.49 -23.43
C PRO A 90 -12.05 20.12 -24.08
N GLU A 91 -11.63 19.97 -25.34
CA GLU A 91 -11.93 18.78 -26.17
C GLU A 91 -11.50 17.46 -25.53
N ASP A 92 -10.40 17.46 -24.78
CA ASP A 92 -9.85 16.28 -24.11
C ASP A 92 -10.65 15.82 -22.89
N LEU A 93 -11.58 16.64 -22.40
CA LEU A 93 -12.43 16.37 -21.24
C LEU A 93 -13.91 16.20 -21.56
N LYS A 94 -14.32 16.42 -22.80
CA LYS A 94 -15.71 16.14 -23.22
C LYS A 94 -16.03 14.66 -23.04
N PHE A 95 -17.21 14.36 -22.50
CA PHE A 95 -17.60 12.99 -22.15
C PHE A 95 -19.02 12.66 -22.62
N GLY A 96 -19.23 11.41 -23.03
CA GLY A 96 -20.54 10.84 -23.30
C GLY A 96 -21.26 10.36 -22.04
N VAL A 97 -22.60 10.42 -22.06
CA VAL A 97 -23.45 9.77 -21.05
C VAL A 97 -24.58 9.00 -21.71
N ARG A 98 -25.02 7.92 -21.05
CA ARG A 98 -26.15 7.08 -21.46
C ARG A 98 -27.23 7.12 -20.39
N THR A 99 -28.49 7.20 -20.80
CA THR A 99 -29.62 7.19 -19.88
C THR A 99 -30.33 5.84 -19.92
N TYR A 100 -30.57 5.27 -18.74
CA TYR A 100 -31.29 4.01 -18.54
C TYR A 100 -32.55 4.30 -17.73
N ALA A 101 -33.71 3.84 -18.19
CA ALA A 101 -34.99 4.00 -17.52
C ALA A 101 -35.46 2.67 -16.93
N GLY A 102 -35.84 2.69 -15.66
CA GLY A 102 -36.54 1.60 -14.97
C GLY A 102 -37.86 2.10 -14.37
N GLU A 103 -38.53 1.29 -13.55
CA GLU A 103 -39.79 1.66 -12.90
C GLU A 103 -39.60 2.83 -11.90
N GLY A 104 -39.81 4.06 -12.37
CA GLY A 104 -39.72 5.28 -11.55
C GLY A 104 -38.31 5.74 -11.19
N ILE A 105 -37.28 5.12 -11.77
CA ILE A 105 -35.86 5.43 -11.54
C ILE A 105 -35.15 5.55 -12.89
N TYR A 106 -34.40 6.64 -13.06
CA TYR A 106 -33.57 6.93 -14.23
C TYR A 106 -32.12 6.95 -13.80
N ARG A 107 -31.23 6.36 -14.59
CA ARG A 107 -29.77 6.38 -14.35
C ARG A 107 -29.09 7.03 -15.53
N ILE A 108 -28.26 8.04 -15.27
CA ILE A 108 -27.41 8.66 -16.27
C ILE A 108 -25.99 8.20 -15.98
N ALA A 109 -25.40 7.40 -16.88
CA ALA A 109 -24.09 6.79 -16.67
C ALA A 109 -23.07 7.26 -17.71
N ALA A 110 -21.88 7.62 -17.24
CA ALA A 110 -20.67 7.68 -18.05
C ALA A 110 -19.91 6.36 -17.91
N ILE A 111 -19.42 5.79 -19.01
CA ILE A 111 -18.80 4.46 -19.03
C ILE A 111 -17.44 4.52 -19.74
N GLY A 112 -16.47 3.76 -19.25
CA GLY A 112 -15.15 3.65 -19.85
C GLY A 112 -14.38 4.98 -19.81
N ASP A 113 -13.92 5.44 -20.97
CA ASP A 113 -13.11 6.65 -21.08
C ASP A 113 -13.90 7.92 -20.73
N ASP A 114 -15.22 7.92 -20.98
CA ASP A 114 -16.11 9.00 -20.60
C ASP A 114 -16.24 9.10 -19.07
N ALA A 115 -16.29 7.94 -18.39
CA ALA A 115 -16.25 7.90 -16.93
C ALA A 115 -14.93 8.49 -16.42
N ALA A 116 -13.79 8.12 -17.04
CA ALA A 116 -12.49 8.66 -16.65
C ALA A 116 -12.41 10.19 -16.81
N ARG A 117 -12.93 10.74 -17.93
CA ARG A 117 -12.98 12.18 -18.18
C ARG A 117 -13.88 12.91 -17.17
N LEU A 118 -15.08 12.38 -16.89
CA LEU A 118 -15.97 12.94 -15.88
C LEU A 118 -15.31 12.95 -14.50
N LYS A 119 -14.66 11.85 -14.09
CA LYS A 119 -13.95 11.76 -12.80
C LYS A 119 -12.84 12.81 -12.66
N ARG A 120 -12.10 13.11 -13.73
CA ARG A 120 -11.06 14.15 -13.74
C ARG A 120 -11.61 15.55 -13.47
N ILE A 121 -12.76 15.88 -14.07
CA ILE A 121 -13.44 17.16 -13.83
C ILE A 121 -13.87 17.25 -12.36
N LEU A 122 -14.57 16.22 -11.89
CA LEU A 122 -15.08 16.17 -10.52
C LEU A 122 -13.96 16.21 -9.46
N ALA A 123 -12.76 15.69 -9.78
CA ALA A 123 -11.60 15.75 -8.88
C ALA A 123 -11.15 17.18 -8.55
N VAL A 124 -11.34 18.13 -9.47
CA VAL A 124 -10.94 19.54 -9.31
C VAL A 124 -12.09 20.38 -8.74
N THR A 125 -13.33 20.02 -9.08
CA THR A 125 -14.51 20.83 -8.78
C THR A 125 -15.27 20.39 -7.53
N ALA A 126 -15.12 19.13 -7.09
CA ALA A 126 -15.76 18.64 -5.87
C ALA A 126 -15.34 19.48 -4.65
N PRO A 127 -16.26 19.74 -3.70
CA PRO A 127 -16.01 20.63 -2.58
C PRO A 127 -14.89 20.09 -1.69
N SER A 128 -13.95 20.96 -1.35
CA SER A 128 -12.82 20.65 -0.45
C SER A 128 -13.14 20.83 1.04
N ALA A 129 -14.19 21.59 1.38
CA ALA A 129 -14.56 21.91 2.76
C ALA A 129 -16.08 21.81 2.94
N GLY A 130 -16.54 20.81 3.70
CA GLY A 130 -17.96 20.61 4.00
C GLY A 130 -18.20 19.40 4.90
N GLY A 131 -17.86 19.56 6.19
CA GLY A 131 -18.18 18.71 7.34
C GLY A 131 -18.65 17.26 7.12
N GLY A 132 -17.83 16.28 7.52
CA GLY A 132 -18.27 14.94 7.93
C GLY A 132 -18.98 14.04 6.91
N TYR A 133 -19.25 14.51 5.69
CA TYR A 133 -20.04 13.81 4.66
C TYR A 133 -19.25 13.57 3.37
N LEU A 134 -17.94 13.33 3.46
CA LEU A 134 -17.18 12.88 2.29
C LEU A 134 -17.44 11.39 2.07
N SER A 135 -18.30 11.07 1.10
CA SER A 135 -18.53 9.70 0.65
C SER A 135 -17.22 9.09 0.14
N PRO A 136 -16.88 7.82 0.45
CA PRO A 136 -15.73 7.13 -0.15
C PRO A 136 -15.70 7.15 -1.68
N LYS A 137 -16.85 7.43 -2.32
CA LYS A 137 -16.98 7.60 -3.77
C LYS A 137 -16.12 8.75 -4.34
N PHE A 138 -15.80 9.78 -3.54
CA PHE A 138 -14.95 10.89 -3.99
C PHE A 138 -13.49 10.46 -4.23
N ASP A 139 -13.01 9.39 -3.57
CA ASP A 139 -11.66 8.87 -3.77
C ASP A 139 -11.47 8.35 -5.20
N GLY A 140 -12.52 7.77 -5.78
CA GLY A 140 -12.52 7.34 -7.17
C GLY A 140 -12.27 8.49 -8.17
N PHE A 141 -12.58 9.75 -7.80
CA PHE A 141 -12.28 10.93 -8.62
C PHE A 141 -10.79 11.29 -8.55
N VAL A 142 -10.24 11.30 -7.34
CA VAL A 142 -8.82 11.61 -7.06
C VAL A 142 -7.87 10.60 -7.71
N GLU A 143 -8.27 9.33 -7.77
CA GLU A 143 -7.51 8.28 -8.46
C GLU A 143 -7.45 8.49 -9.98
N ALA A 144 -8.51 9.04 -10.58
CA ALA A 144 -8.56 9.29 -12.02
C ALA A 144 -7.80 10.56 -12.45
N ALA A 145 -7.45 11.45 -11.50
CA ALA A 145 -6.71 12.68 -11.77
C ALA A 145 -5.29 12.40 -12.29
N LYS A 146 -4.95 13.05 -13.40
CA LYS A 146 -3.65 13.06 -14.07
C LYS A 146 -2.97 14.42 -13.86
N VAL A 147 -2.52 14.64 -12.63
CA VAL A 147 -1.89 15.91 -12.26
C VAL A 147 -0.60 16.11 -13.02
N GLU A 148 -0.51 17.23 -13.72
CA GLU A 148 0.73 17.66 -14.37
C GLU A 148 1.40 18.73 -13.53
N VAL A 149 2.72 18.62 -13.38
CA VAL A 149 3.55 19.60 -12.70
C VAL A 149 4.65 20.05 -13.65
N ARG A 150 4.71 21.36 -13.90
CA ARG A 150 5.67 21.97 -14.84
C ARG A 150 6.44 23.10 -14.14
N LEU A 151 7.76 23.03 -14.23
CA LEU A 151 8.63 24.15 -13.85
C LEU A 151 8.65 25.15 -15.00
N ASP A 152 8.32 26.41 -14.72
CA ASP A 152 8.32 27.46 -15.73
C ASP A 152 9.77 27.72 -16.18
N GLU A 153 10.00 27.66 -17.50
CA GLU A 153 11.32 27.84 -18.09
C GLU A 153 11.90 29.23 -17.75
N GLY A 154 13.16 29.26 -17.30
CA GLY A 154 13.84 30.49 -16.90
C GLY A 154 13.28 31.17 -15.63
N SER A 155 12.35 30.54 -14.90
CA SER A 155 11.75 31.15 -13.71
C SER A 155 12.64 31.14 -12.47
N ILE A 156 13.66 30.28 -12.44
CA ILE A 156 14.59 30.17 -11.31
C ILE A 156 15.44 31.44 -11.23
N ARG A 157 15.30 32.19 -10.15
CA ARG A 157 15.91 33.51 -9.97
C ARG A 157 16.34 33.77 -8.54
N ARG A 158 17.36 34.62 -8.38
CA ARG A 158 17.76 35.16 -7.08
C ARG A 158 17.06 36.48 -6.81
N THR A 159 16.32 36.55 -5.71
CA THR A 159 15.63 37.76 -5.26
C THR A 159 16.62 38.79 -4.68
N LYS A 160 16.21 40.07 -4.59
CA LYS A 160 17.04 41.15 -4.00
C LYS A 160 17.50 40.84 -2.57
N GLY A 161 16.74 40.05 -1.82
CA GLY A 161 17.09 39.58 -0.47
C GLY A 161 17.96 38.33 -0.44
N GLY A 162 18.56 37.92 -1.57
CA GLY A 162 19.46 36.78 -1.67
C GLY A 162 18.79 35.40 -1.71
N ARG A 163 17.46 35.32 -1.60
CA ARG A 163 16.69 34.06 -1.61
C ARG A 163 16.46 33.58 -3.04
N VAL A 164 16.46 32.27 -3.25
CA VAL A 164 16.08 31.68 -4.54
C VAL A 164 14.57 31.55 -4.62
N ALA A 165 14.01 31.94 -5.76
CA ALA A 165 12.61 31.78 -6.10
C ALA A 165 12.47 31.12 -7.47
N ALA A 166 11.39 30.40 -7.69
CA ALA A 166 11.03 29.82 -8.98
C ALA A 166 9.50 29.76 -9.09
N ASP A 167 9.00 29.61 -10.32
CA ASP A 167 7.57 29.46 -10.54
C ASP A 167 7.24 28.04 -11.00
N LEU A 168 6.20 27.45 -10.41
CA LEU A 168 5.79 26.07 -10.65
C LEU A 168 4.30 26.03 -10.97
N THR A 169 3.95 25.50 -12.14
CA THR A 169 2.56 25.35 -12.56
C THR A 169 2.07 23.93 -12.26
N ILE A 170 0.95 23.82 -11.55
CA ILE A 170 0.24 22.56 -11.33
C ILE A 170 -1.09 22.63 -12.06
N SER A 171 -1.43 21.59 -12.81
CA SER A 171 -2.66 21.54 -13.59
C SER A 171 -3.35 20.18 -13.55
N GLU A 172 -4.67 20.21 -13.63
CA GLU A 172 -5.55 19.05 -13.82
C GLU A 172 -6.82 19.51 -14.54
N GLY A 173 -7.37 18.67 -15.41
CA GLY A 173 -8.73 18.91 -15.91
C GLY A 173 -8.91 20.24 -16.67
N GLY A 174 -7.86 20.74 -17.34
CA GLY A 174 -7.90 22.00 -18.09
C GLY A 174 -7.75 23.25 -17.23
N ASP A 175 -7.64 23.10 -15.91
CA ASP A 175 -7.33 24.18 -14.97
C ASP A 175 -5.87 24.12 -14.52
N ASP A 176 -5.28 25.29 -14.38
CA ASP A 176 -3.89 25.49 -13.96
C ASP A 176 -3.77 26.58 -12.90
N VAL A 177 -2.82 26.39 -11.98
CA VAL A 177 -2.40 27.41 -11.02
C VAL A 177 -0.88 27.48 -10.98
N LYS A 178 -0.38 28.71 -11.12
CA LYS A 178 1.04 29.07 -11.00
C LYS A 178 1.40 29.39 -9.55
N PHE A 179 2.20 28.54 -8.93
CA PHE A 179 2.70 28.68 -7.57
C PHE A 179 4.09 29.31 -7.54
N ASN A 180 4.40 30.02 -6.46
CA ASN A 180 5.76 30.51 -6.20
C ASN A 180 6.47 29.52 -5.27
N VAL A 181 7.64 29.03 -5.67
CA VAL A 181 8.55 28.25 -4.84
C VAL A 181 9.62 29.17 -4.28
N TYR A 182 9.84 29.12 -2.97
CA TYR A 182 10.90 29.85 -2.28
C TYR A 182 11.83 28.88 -1.55
N LEU A 183 13.12 28.95 -1.85
CA LEU A 183 14.16 28.31 -1.03
C LEU A 183 14.54 29.28 0.09
N ARG A 184 13.91 29.14 1.25
CA ARG A 184 14.15 29.98 2.43
C ARG A 184 15.29 29.40 3.27
N GLU A 185 15.71 30.15 4.29
CA GLU A 185 16.82 29.74 5.16
C GLU A 185 16.58 28.39 5.86
N LYS A 186 15.35 28.01 6.19
CA LYS A 186 15.07 26.75 6.92
C LYS A 186 14.20 25.75 6.16
N ALA A 187 13.52 26.18 5.10
CA ALA A 187 12.54 25.37 4.41
C ALA A 187 12.36 25.78 2.95
N ILE A 188 11.80 24.85 2.18
CA ILE A 188 11.20 25.07 0.88
C ILE A 188 9.74 25.42 1.14
N VAL A 189 9.27 26.51 0.54
CA VAL A 189 7.88 26.97 0.67
C VAL A 189 7.28 27.11 -0.71
N LEU A 190 6.23 26.35 -0.99
CA LEU A 190 5.37 26.51 -2.15
C LEU A 190 4.16 27.33 -1.72
N GLN A 191 3.87 28.44 -2.41
CA GLN A 191 2.82 29.37 -2.01
C GLN A 191 2.04 29.91 -3.21
N PHE A 192 0.73 30.03 -3.03
CA PHE A 192 -0.16 30.79 -3.90
C PHE A 192 -0.99 31.77 -3.06
N ARG A 193 -1.20 33.00 -3.56
CA ARG A 193 -1.97 34.05 -2.90
C ARG A 193 -2.83 34.80 -3.91
N SER A 194 -4.06 35.15 -3.54
CA SER A 194 -4.99 35.89 -4.38
C SER A 194 -6.03 36.64 -3.55
N THR A 195 -6.61 37.70 -4.12
CA THR A 195 -7.86 38.32 -3.61
C THR A 195 -9.10 37.57 -4.08
N ASP A 196 -8.95 36.62 -5.00
CA ASP A 196 -9.99 35.70 -5.45
C ASP A 196 -9.94 34.42 -4.60
N HIS A 197 -10.93 34.26 -3.73
CA HIS A 197 -11.06 33.10 -2.83
C HIS A 197 -11.18 31.79 -3.60
N SER A 198 -12.02 31.77 -4.66
CA SER A 198 -12.26 30.59 -5.50
C SER A 198 -10.97 30.09 -6.15
N ARG A 199 -10.09 31.02 -6.56
CA ARG A 199 -8.78 30.66 -7.13
C ARG A 199 -7.82 30.06 -6.10
N VAL A 200 -7.91 30.46 -4.83
CA VAL A 200 -7.09 29.87 -3.76
C VAL A 200 -7.61 28.49 -3.34
N GLU A 201 -8.92 28.27 -3.37
CA GLU A 201 -9.48 26.94 -3.20
C GLU A 201 -9.05 25.98 -4.31
N LEU A 202 -9.11 26.42 -5.57
CA LEU A 202 -8.59 25.65 -6.70
C LEU A 202 -7.12 25.27 -6.49
N ALA A 203 -6.30 26.22 -6.03
CA ALA A 203 -4.90 25.98 -5.70
C ALA A 203 -4.73 24.91 -4.62
N ALA A 204 -5.53 24.95 -3.55
CA ALA A 204 -5.51 23.94 -2.49
C ALA A 204 -5.93 22.55 -3.00
N ARG A 205 -6.94 22.47 -3.88
CA ARG A 205 -7.39 21.22 -4.50
C ARG A 205 -6.31 20.62 -5.40
N LEU A 206 -5.66 21.43 -6.24
CA LEU A 206 -4.54 20.98 -7.08
C LEU A 206 -3.36 20.45 -6.25
N LEU A 207 -3.05 21.10 -5.11
CA LEU A 207 -2.05 20.58 -4.18
C LEU A 207 -2.47 19.23 -3.58
N LYS A 208 -3.73 19.07 -3.19
CA LYS A 208 -4.26 17.81 -2.67
C LYS A 208 -4.18 16.69 -3.71
N LEU A 209 -4.55 16.98 -4.97
CA LEU A 209 -4.38 16.03 -6.07
C LEU A 209 -2.90 15.69 -6.30
N ALA A 210 -2.01 16.67 -6.15
CA ALA A 210 -0.56 16.47 -6.13
C ALA A 210 -0.03 15.81 -4.83
N GLY A 211 -0.90 15.28 -3.96
CA GLY A 211 -0.53 14.54 -2.75
C GLY A 211 -0.13 15.40 -1.55
N VAL A 212 -0.36 16.71 -1.61
CA VAL A 212 0.02 17.68 -0.56
C VAL A 212 -1.23 18.20 0.12
N SER A 213 -1.38 17.93 1.41
CA SER A 213 -2.45 18.52 2.22
C SER A 213 -2.10 19.97 2.56
N ALA A 214 -2.84 20.93 2.00
CA ALA A 214 -2.69 22.35 2.28
C ALA A 214 -4.07 23.01 2.43
N GLU A 215 -4.22 23.82 3.46
CA GLU A 215 -5.47 24.51 3.79
C GLU A 215 -5.45 25.96 3.31
N VAL A 216 -6.62 26.45 2.91
CA VAL A 216 -6.83 27.86 2.57
C VAL A 216 -6.83 28.69 3.85
N LYS A 217 -6.04 29.76 3.86
CA LYS A 217 -5.91 30.69 4.99
C LYS A 217 -6.20 32.11 4.51
N LYS A 218 -6.76 32.93 5.40
CA LYS A 218 -6.98 34.36 5.17
C LYS A 218 -5.86 35.18 5.80
N GLU A 219 -5.30 36.12 5.05
CA GLU A 219 -4.25 37.02 5.50
C GLU A 219 -4.86 38.23 6.24
N GLY A 220 -5.10 38.04 7.54
CA GLY A 220 -5.71 39.06 8.41
C GLY A 220 -7.02 39.61 7.82
N ASP A 221 -7.21 40.92 7.91
CA ASP A 221 -8.41 41.61 7.41
C ASP A 221 -8.27 42.17 6.00
N ARG A 222 -7.15 41.88 5.30
CA ARG A 222 -6.81 42.52 4.01
C ARG A 222 -7.57 41.96 2.81
N GLY A 223 -8.51 41.05 3.00
CA GLY A 223 -9.25 40.42 1.89
C GLY A 223 -8.34 39.65 0.93
N VAL A 224 -7.23 39.10 1.43
CA VAL A 224 -6.31 38.24 0.67
C VAL A 224 -6.33 36.85 1.28
N TRP A 225 -6.38 35.83 0.43
CA TRP A 225 -6.30 34.43 0.82
C TRP A 225 -5.03 33.81 0.25
N TYR A 226 -4.52 32.79 0.93
CA TYR A 226 -3.34 32.06 0.51
C TYR A 226 -3.44 30.59 0.87
N VAL A 227 -2.69 29.79 0.12
CA VAL A 227 -2.38 28.40 0.45
C VAL A 227 -0.87 28.25 0.45
N GLU A 228 -0.34 27.54 1.45
CA GLU A 228 1.09 27.27 1.55
C GLU A 228 1.36 25.81 1.89
N ALA A 229 2.47 25.28 1.36
CA ALA A 229 3.03 24.00 1.72
C ALA A 229 4.52 24.14 1.99
N THR A 230 4.99 23.53 3.07
CA THR A 230 6.39 23.56 3.51
C THR A 230 7.10 22.24 3.17
N THR A 231 8.42 22.18 3.32
CA THR A 231 9.24 21.01 2.93
C THR A 231 8.67 19.66 3.36
N ASP A 232 8.10 19.55 4.57
CA ASP A 232 7.49 18.30 5.06
C ASP A 232 6.23 17.92 4.29
N GLY A 233 5.32 18.88 4.05
CA GLY A 233 4.13 18.65 3.24
C GLY A 233 4.47 18.36 1.78
N LEU A 234 5.45 19.09 1.23
CA LEU A 234 5.94 18.89 -0.14
C LEU A 234 6.61 17.53 -0.33
N ALA A 235 7.28 17.02 0.70
CA ALA A 235 7.81 15.67 0.70
C ALA A 235 6.69 14.62 0.61
N ALA A 236 5.53 14.82 1.25
CA ALA A 236 4.40 13.89 1.11
C ALA A 236 3.75 13.88 -0.31
N GLY A 237 4.04 14.89 -1.13
CA GLY A 237 3.46 15.04 -2.48
C GLY A 237 3.83 13.93 -3.46
N ARG A 238 3.13 13.84 -4.59
CA ARG A 238 3.40 12.89 -5.69
C ARG A 238 4.77 13.15 -6.31
N LYS A 239 5.29 12.15 -7.03
CA LYS A 239 6.66 12.15 -7.56
C LYS A 239 6.92 13.36 -8.47
N GLU A 240 5.97 13.68 -9.33
CA GLU A 240 6.04 14.77 -10.31
C GLU A 240 6.31 16.10 -9.61
N LEU A 241 5.60 16.37 -8.51
CA LEU A 241 5.80 17.57 -7.70
C LEU A 241 7.17 17.59 -7.02
N ARG A 242 7.58 16.47 -6.43
CA ARG A 242 8.87 16.37 -5.72
C ARG A 242 10.06 16.50 -6.67
N ASP A 243 9.97 15.89 -7.85
CA ASP A 243 11.02 15.92 -8.86
C ASP A 243 11.19 17.35 -9.39
N ALA A 244 10.08 18.04 -9.70
CA ALA A 244 10.14 19.44 -10.13
C ALA A 244 10.73 20.37 -9.06
N ILE A 245 10.38 20.17 -7.78
CA ILE A 245 10.99 20.93 -6.68
C ILE A 245 12.47 20.57 -6.51
N ALA A 246 12.84 19.29 -6.65
CA ALA A 246 14.22 18.85 -6.56
C ALA A 246 15.09 19.45 -7.68
N ASP A 247 14.56 19.63 -8.88
CA ASP A 247 15.26 20.29 -9.98
C ASP A 247 15.58 21.76 -9.65
N ILE A 248 14.64 22.48 -9.03
CA ILE A 248 14.88 23.84 -8.53
C ILE A 248 16.04 23.86 -7.52
N VAL A 249 16.07 22.90 -6.58
CA VAL A 249 17.12 22.80 -5.56
C VAL A 249 18.47 22.46 -6.19
N ARG A 250 18.52 21.53 -7.15
CA ARG A 250 19.75 21.17 -7.87
C ARG A 250 20.32 22.35 -8.63
N GLU A 251 19.48 23.10 -9.33
CA GLU A 251 19.93 24.25 -10.12
C GLU A 251 20.44 25.39 -9.22
N ALA A 252 19.75 25.63 -8.10
CA ALA A 252 20.19 26.56 -7.08
C ALA A 252 21.54 26.18 -6.46
N ALA A 253 21.79 24.89 -6.24
CA ALA A 253 23.06 24.37 -5.72
C ALA A 253 24.18 24.50 -6.75
N LYS A 254 23.94 24.12 -8.02
CA LYS A 254 24.91 24.28 -9.13
C LYS A 254 25.33 25.74 -9.31
N SER A 255 24.39 26.66 -9.18
CA SER A 255 24.63 28.10 -9.29
C SER A 255 25.31 28.71 -8.06
N GLY A 256 25.60 27.92 -7.01
CA GLY A 256 26.19 28.40 -5.76
C GLY A 256 25.27 29.30 -4.94
N TRP A 257 23.95 29.27 -5.17
CA TRP A 257 22.98 30.12 -4.48
C TRP A 257 22.49 29.51 -3.16
N VAL A 258 22.70 28.20 -2.98
CA VAL A 258 22.37 27.43 -1.79
C VAL A 258 23.59 26.62 -1.36
N ASP A 259 23.83 26.55 -0.05
CA ASP A 259 24.86 25.69 0.55
C ASP A 259 24.68 24.22 0.14
N ALA A 260 25.76 23.54 -0.25
CA ALA A 260 25.71 22.19 -0.77
C ALA A 260 25.14 21.19 0.25
N GLY A 261 25.57 21.25 1.51
CA GLY A 261 25.09 20.35 2.56
C GLY A 261 23.61 20.59 2.91
N LYS A 262 23.13 21.82 2.74
CA LYS A 262 21.70 22.15 2.88
C LYS A 262 20.88 21.65 1.69
N ALA A 263 21.36 21.86 0.47
CA ALA A 263 20.71 21.39 -0.74
C ALA A 263 20.57 19.87 -0.70
N GLU A 264 21.64 19.17 -0.29
CA GLU A 264 21.65 17.72 -0.11
C GLU A 264 20.59 17.27 0.90
N ARG A 265 20.50 17.89 2.09
CA ARG A 265 19.46 17.56 3.07
C ARG A 265 18.04 17.76 2.54
N TRP A 266 17.80 18.82 1.77
CA TRP A 266 16.48 19.03 1.16
C TRP A 266 16.19 18.04 0.04
N LEU A 267 17.18 17.74 -0.81
CA LEU A 267 17.07 16.72 -1.86
C LEU A 267 16.82 15.34 -1.25
N ASP A 268 17.49 15.00 -0.16
CA ASP A 268 17.25 13.77 0.59
C ASP A 268 15.87 13.72 1.21
N LYS A 269 15.31 14.87 1.61
CA LYS A 269 13.95 14.97 2.14
C LYS A 269 12.87 14.91 1.04
N LEU A 270 13.11 15.48 -0.14
CA LEU A 270 12.21 15.41 -1.29
C LEU A 270 12.26 14.03 -1.98
N ARG A 271 13.46 13.44 -2.05
CA ARG A 271 13.65 12.01 -2.33
C ARG A 271 12.99 11.19 -1.21
N GLY A 272 13.11 11.70 0.02
CA GLY A 272 12.63 11.27 1.34
C GLY A 272 11.14 11.04 1.48
N GLY A 273 10.40 11.90 0.80
CA GLY A 273 8.96 12.02 0.82
C GLY A 273 8.15 10.77 0.50
N LEU A 274 8.83 9.76 -0.04
CA LEU A 274 8.44 8.35 -0.14
C LEU A 274 9.73 7.53 -0.32
N THR A 275 10.71 7.70 0.59
CA THR A 275 12.08 7.24 0.32
C THR A 275 12.17 5.73 0.11
N LEU A 276 12.54 5.41 -1.14
CA LEU A 276 13.52 4.42 -1.62
C LEU A 276 12.91 3.22 -2.33
N ARG A 277 12.99 3.32 -3.67
CA ARG A 277 12.24 2.63 -4.72
C ARG A 277 10.74 2.94 -4.66
N GLU A 278 10.23 3.41 -5.80
CA GLU A 278 8.80 3.46 -6.18
C GLU A 278 7.80 3.01 -5.10
N GLY A 279 7.22 3.97 -4.36
CA GLY A 279 5.96 3.77 -3.65
C GLY A 279 5.99 3.26 -2.20
N TRP A 280 7.13 2.87 -1.61
CA TRP A 280 7.17 2.29 -0.25
C TRP A 280 7.17 3.34 0.89
N PRO A 281 6.43 3.14 1.99
CA PRO A 281 6.44 4.05 3.13
C PRO A 281 7.73 3.92 3.95
N LYS A 282 7.99 4.90 4.81
CA LYS A 282 9.17 4.87 5.70
C LYS A 282 8.99 3.83 6.81
N TYR A 283 9.65 2.69 6.68
CA TYR A 283 9.74 1.70 7.75
C TYR A 283 10.83 2.10 8.75
N HIS A 284 10.49 2.00 10.04
CA HIS A 284 11.47 1.84 11.10
C HIS A 284 12.06 0.43 10.99
N VAL A 285 13.38 0.33 11.03
CA VAL A 285 14.13 -0.93 11.03
C VAL A 285 15.19 -0.81 12.10
N GLY A 286 15.07 -1.59 13.16
CA GLY A 286 15.96 -1.50 14.33
C GLY A 286 15.99 -2.81 15.11
N LEU A 287 16.66 -2.80 16.26
CA LEU A 287 16.64 -3.92 17.20
C LEU A 287 15.77 -3.58 18.40
N ALA A 288 14.85 -4.48 18.73
CA ALA A 288 14.15 -4.43 20.00
C ALA A 288 15.14 -4.65 21.15
N ARG A 289 14.74 -4.30 22.39
CA ARG A 289 15.55 -4.55 23.60
C ARG A 289 15.96 -6.02 23.79
N SER A 290 15.24 -6.94 23.16
CA SER A 290 15.53 -8.38 23.15
C SER A 290 16.59 -8.80 22.10
N GLY A 291 17.08 -7.88 21.27
CA GLY A 291 17.98 -8.16 20.15
C GLY A 291 17.27 -8.72 18.90
N ALA A 292 15.94 -8.75 18.88
CA ALA A 292 15.16 -9.15 17.71
C ALA A 292 15.06 -7.99 16.70
N LEU A 293 15.12 -8.31 15.40
CA LEU A 293 14.88 -7.32 14.36
C LEU A 293 13.42 -6.84 14.40
N GLU A 294 13.24 -5.54 14.52
CA GLU A 294 11.95 -4.86 14.50
C GLU A 294 11.82 -4.08 13.20
N VAL A 295 10.81 -4.43 12.40
CA VAL A 295 10.47 -3.73 11.16
C VAL A 295 9.03 -3.25 11.27
N ARG A 296 8.83 -1.93 11.38
CA ARG A 296 7.51 -1.34 11.64
C ARG A 296 7.26 -0.07 10.82
N TYR A 297 6.06 0.03 10.27
CA TYR A 297 5.52 1.27 9.71
C TYR A 297 4.47 1.84 10.68
N THR A 298 4.50 3.15 10.93
CA THR A 298 3.51 3.84 11.78
C THR A 298 2.85 4.99 11.02
N SER A 299 1.56 5.21 11.28
CA SER A 299 0.82 6.35 10.75
C SER A 299 -0.36 6.72 11.65
N THR A 300 -0.67 8.01 11.74
CA THR A 300 -1.92 8.52 12.33
C THR A 300 -3.09 8.46 11.35
N ASN A 301 -2.82 8.28 10.04
CA ASN A 301 -3.85 8.19 9.01
C ASN A 301 -4.23 6.70 8.78
N PRO A 302 -5.49 6.30 9.00
CA PRO A 302 -5.95 4.92 8.76
C PRO A 302 -5.76 4.47 7.32
N ASP A 303 -5.97 5.34 6.33
CA ASP A 303 -5.87 5.01 4.90
C ASP A 303 -4.46 4.58 4.50
N ASN A 304 -3.44 5.18 5.14
CA ASN A 304 -2.06 4.81 4.93
C ASN A 304 -1.74 3.41 5.47
N ILE A 305 -2.33 3.04 6.62
CA ILE A 305 -2.19 1.70 7.20
C ILE A 305 -2.87 0.68 6.30
N GLU A 306 -4.10 0.95 5.87
CA GLU A 306 -4.85 0.06 4.95
C GLU A 306 -4.13 -0.15 3.63
N ARG A 307 -3.59 0.93 3.03
CA ARG A 307 -2.84 0.85 1.78
C ARG A 307 -1.60 -0.04 1.91
N GLU A 308 -0.89 0.04 3.03
CA GLU A 308 0.28 -0.81 3.24
C GLU A 308 -0.13 -2.28 3.46
N VAL A 309 -1.22 -2.53 4.18
CA VAL A 309 -1.79 -3.88 4.33
C VAL A 309 -2.14 -4.48 2.98
N GLN A 310 -2.83 -3.73 2.12
CA GLN A 310 -3.18 -4.19 0.77
C GLN A 310 -1.94 -4.51 -0.07
N ARG A 311 -0.89 -3.69 0.03
CA ARG A 311 0.37 -3.91 -0.67
C ARG A 311 1.08 -5.19 -0.22
N LEU A 312 1.18 -5.43 1.09
CA LEU A 312 1.77 -6.65 1.63
C LEU A 312 0.97 -7.89 1.21
N ARG A 313 -0.37 -7.80 1.18
CA ARG A 313 -1.23 -8.86 0.65
C ARG A 313 -1.00 -9.11 -0.84
N ALA A 314 -0.89 -8.05 -1.65
CA ALA A 314 -0.62 -8.16 -3.09
C ALA A 314 0.73 -8.82 -3.39
N MET A 315 1.73 -8.63 -2.51
CA MET A 315 3.02 -9.32 -2.58
C MET A 315 2.90 -10.82 -2.28
N GLY A 316 1.87 -11.25 -1.55
CA GLY A 316 1.68 -12.63 -1.08
C GLY A 316 1.95 -12.82 0.42
N LEU A 317 1.95 -11.74 1.20
CA LEU A 317 2.05 -11.80 2.66
C LEU A 317 0.65 -11.89 3.30
N VAL A 318 0.58 -12.48 4.50
CA VAL A 318 -0.67 -12.79 5.18
C VAL A 318 -0.67 -12.10 6.53
N GLU A 319 -1.73 -11.35 6.82
CA GLU A 319 -1.92 -10.66 8.10
C GLU A 319 -2.06 -11.67 9.26
N GLY A 320 -1.52 -11.33 10.43
CA GLY A 320 -1.44 -12.20 11.60
C GLY A 320 -0.30 -13.21 11.56
N ARG A 321 0.26 -13.51 10.38
CA ARG A 321 1.37 -14.46 10.19
C ARG A 321 2.66 -13.80 9.74
N HIS A 322 2.59 -13.04 8.65
CA HIS A 322 3.74 -12.36 8.06
C HIS A 322 3.86 -10.93 8.57
N PHE A 323 2.74 -10.30 8.92
CA PHE A 323 2.71 -8.97 9.51
C PHE A 323 1.52 -8.83 10.46
N ALA A 324 1.63 -7.93 11.43
CA ALA A 324 0.57 -7.57 12.37
C ALA A 324 0.12 -6.13 12.13
N VAL A 325 -1.17 -5.86 12.30
CA VAL A 325 -1.77 -4.55 12.04
C VAL A 325 -2.46 -4.03 13.29
N LYS A 326 -2.35 -2.74 13.52
CA LYS A 326 -3.16 -2.00 14.49
C LYS A 326 -3.65 -0.72 13.84
N MET A 327 -4.96 -0.50 13.81
CA MET A 327 -5.53 0.74 13.29
C MET A 327 -5.30 1.92 14.24
N PRO A 328 -5.13 3.15 13.71
CA PRO A 328 -5.10 4.35 14.53
C PRO A 328 -6.47 4.61 15.14
N GLU A 329 -6.52 4.93 16.43
CA GLU A 329 -7.76 5.25 17.17
C GLU A 329 -7.53 6.46 18.10
N GLY A 330 -8.47 7.40 18.13
CA GLY A 330 -8.45 8.54 19.06
C GLY A 330 -7.18 9.40 18.96
N GLY A 331 -6.66 9.62 17.75
CA GLY A 331 -5.44 10.39 17.51
C GLY A 331 -4.13 9.67 17.85
N ARG A 332 -4.19 8.39 18.25
CA ARG A 332 -2.99 7.55 18.44
C ARG A 332 -2.56 6.92 17.13
N GLU A 333 -1.25 6.77 16.95
CA GLU A 333 -0.68 6.09 15.78
C GLU A 333 -1.12 4.63 15.70
N GLY A 334 -1.56 4.22 14.51
CA GLY A 334 -1.65 2.83 14.09
C GLY A 334 -0.29 2.34 13.57
N TYR A 335 -0.16 1.03 13.36
CA TYR A 335 1.05 0.46 12.83
C TYR A 335 0.85 -0.81 12.01
N VAL A 336 1.80 -1.08 11.13
CA VAL A 336 2.02 -2.37 10.47
C VAL A 336 3.40 -2.88 10.88
N SER A 337 3.44 -4.02 11.57
CA SER A 337 4.68 -4.65 12.04
C SER A 337 4.98 -5.88 11.19
N ILE A 338 6.12 -5.89 10.50
CA ILE A 338 6.56 -7.06 9.73
C ILE A 338 7.20 -8.04 10.69
N LEU A 339 6.69 -9.26 10.71
CA LEU A 339 7.20 -10.34 11.55
C LEU A 339 8.42 -10.97 10.87
N ARG A 340 9.27 -11.64 11.66
CA ARG A 340 10.46 -12.35 11.14
C ARG A 340 10.10 -13.27 9.97
N ASP A 341 9.02 -14.04 10.12
CA ASP A 341 8.54 -14.97 9.10
C ASP A 341 8.03 -14.25 7.86
N GLY A 342 7.48 -13.04 8.01
CA GLY A 342 7.09 -12.20 6.87
C GLY A 342 8.27 -11.72 6.05
N LEU A 343 9.36 -11.31 6.70
CA LEU A 343 10.58 -10.93 5.99
C LEU A 343 11.25 -12.14 5.33
N MET A 344 11.23 -13.31 5.97
CA MET A 344 11.68 -14.56 5.34
C MET A 344 10.84 -14.93 4.12
N ARG A 345 9.50 -14.83 4.22
CA ARG A 345 8.60 -15.12 3.10
C ARG A 345 8.79 -14.13 1.96
N ALA A 346 8.96 -12.84 2.24
CA ALA A 346 9.29 -11.84 1.22
C ALA A 346 10.63 -12.15 0.54
N ALA A 347 11.64 -12.58 1.29
CA ALA A 347 12.92 -13.00 0.73
C ALA A 347 12.79 -14.25 -0.17
N TRP A 348 11.97 -15.23 0.21
CA TRP A 348 11.66 -16.38 -0.63
C TRP A 348 10.94 -15.98 -1.92
N LEU A 349 9.88 -15.17 -1.79
CA LEU A 349 9.09 -14.66 -2.93
C LEU A 349 9.95 -13.85 -3.90
N SER A 350 10.99 -13.17 -3.41
CA SER A 350 11.93 -12.43 -4.27
C SER A 350 12.74 -13.31 -5.23
N VAL A 351 12.78 -14.62 -5.01
CA VAL A 351 13.48 -15.60 -5.88
C VAL A 351 12.48 -16.50 -6.59
N TYR A 352 11.52 -17.05 -5.85
CA TYR A 352 10.63 -18.12 -6.32
C TYR A 352 9.18 -17.68 -6.54
N GLY A 353 8.84 -16.43 -6.23
CA GLY A 353 7.49 -15.89 -6.47
C GLY A 353 7.13 -15.82 -7.96
N SER A 354 5.83 -15.65 -8.24
CA SER A 354 5.36 -15.31 -9.59
C SER A 354 5.98 -13.99 -10.07
N GLU A 355 6.05 -13.74 -11.37
CA GLU A 355 6.78 -12.60 -11.95
C GLU A 355 6.48 -11.25 -11.25
N GLY A 356 5.20 -10.89 -11.10
CA GLY A 356 4.79 -9.67 -10.41
C GLY A 356 5.08 -9.67 -8.90
N GLN A 357 4.91 -10.81 -8.22
CA GLN A 357 5.23 -10.92 -6.78
C GLN A 357 6.73 -10.86 -6.52
N ARG A 358 7.53 -11.45 -7.41
CA ARG A 358 8.98 -11.56 -7.30
C ARG A 358 9.63 -10.18 -7.36
N GLU A 359 9.21 -9.36 -8.31
CA GLU A 359 9.71 -7.99 -8.43
C GLU A 359 9.34 -7.16 -7.19
N LEU A 360 8.07 -7.20 -6.77
CA LEU A 360 7.60 -6.47 -5.58
C LEU A 360 8.34 -6.91 -4.31
N ALA A 361 8.51 -8.21 -4.11
CA ALA A 361 9.19 -8.77 -2.95
C ALA A 361 10.69 -8.46 -2.96
N ALA A 362 11.35 -8.53 -4.13
CA ALA A 362 12.75 -8.14 -4.28
C ALA A 362 12.96 -6.65 -3.98
N LYS A 363 12.05 -5.78 -4.46
CA LYS A 363 12.06 -4.34 -4.15
C LYS A 363 11.90 -4.09 -2.64
N PHE A 364 10.94 -4.73 -1.99
CA PHE A 364 10.70 -4.60 -0.56
C PHE A 364 11.89 -5.08 0.29
N VAL A 365 12.43 -6.27 0.00
CA VAL A 365 13.58 -6.82 0.74
C VAL A 365 14.81 -5.94 0.60
N GLY A 366 15.11 -5.47 -0.62
CA GLY A 366 16.21 -4.53 -0.86
C GLY A 366 16.04 -3.25 -0.06
N TYR A 367 14.82 -2.72 -0.01
CA TYR A 367 14.50 -1.53 0.77
C TYR A 367 14.70 -1.74 2.28
N ILE A 368 14.24 -2.85 2.86
CA ILE A 368 14.45 -3.14 4.29
C ILE A 368 15.95 -3.29 4.63
N LEU A 369 16.74 -3.93 3.76
CA LEU A 369 18.19 -4.04 3.96
C LEU A 369 18.91 -2.70 3.91
N GLU A 370 18.51 -1.82 2.98
CA GLU A 370 19.02 -0.45 2.90
C GLU A 370 18.67 0.36 4.15
N ARG A 371 17.43 0.20 4.66
CA ARG A 371 17.01 0.84 5.93
C ARG A 371 17.81 0.31 7.11
N ALA A 372 18.07 -1.00 7.16
CA ALA A 372 18.88 -1.62 8.20
C ALA A 372 20.34 -1.13 8.17
N GLU A 373 20.91 -0.96 6.98
CA GLU A 373 22.27 -0.41 6.80
C GLU A 373 22.39 1.01 7.35
N LYS A 374 21.36 1.85 7.12
CA LYS A 374 21.30 3.22 7.65
C LYS A 374 21.15 3.27 9.17
N GLU A 375 20.50 2.28 9.78
CA GLU A 375 20.35 2.22 11.22
C GLU A 375 21.64 1.75 11.91
N GLY A 376 22.38 0.83 11.28
CA GLY A 376 23.69 0.42 11.75
C GLY A 376 24.06 -1.00 11.36
N ARG A 377 25.36 -1.32 11.48
CA ARG A 377 25.93 -2.60 11.05
C ARG A 377 25.26 -3.81 11.69
N GLU A 378 24.99 -3.77 13.00
CA GLU A 378 24.38 -4.89 13.72
C GLU A 378 22.95 -5.17 13.23
N VAL A 379 22.16 -4.11 12.98
CA VAL A 379 20.81 -4.19 12.43
C VAL A 379 20.85 -4.79 11.03
N HIS A 380 21.78 -4.33 10.19
CA HIS A 380 21.97 -4.83 8.84
C HIS A 380 22.38 -6.30 8.81
N GLU A 381 23.34 -6.72 9.63
CA GLU A 381 23.75 -8.12 9.73
C GLU A 381 22.58 -9.02 10.15
N LYS A 382 21.74 -8.56 11.08
CA LYS A 382 20.55 -9.30 11.52
C LYS A 382 19.49 -9.41 10.41
N ALA A 383 19.20 -8.32 9.71
CA ALA A 383 18.27 -8.32 8.59
C ALA A 383 18.77 -9.20 7.45
N LEU A 384 20.08 -9.13 7.14
CA LEU A 384 20.72 -9.94 6.11
C LEU A 384 20.66 -11.43 6.45
N GLU A 385 20.86 -11.81 7.71
CA GLU A 385 20.72 -13.19 8.18
C GLU A 385 19.31 -13.73 7.89
N ILE A 386 18.27 -12.96 8.23
CA ILE A 386 16.87 -13.33 8.00
C ILE A 386 16.59 -13.47 6.50
N VAL A 387 17.05 -12.52 5.68
CA VAL A 387 16.86 -12.54 4.23
C VAL A 387 17.57 -13.72 3.58
N LYS A 388 18.83 -14.01 3.97
CA LYS A 388 19.57 -15.18 3.47
C LYS A 388 18.82 -16.47 3.78
N ARG A 389 18.38 -16.65 5.04
CA ARG A 389 17.58 -17.82 5.43
C ARG A 389 16.31 -17.95 4.60
N GLY A 390 15.58 -16.85 4.39
CA GLY A 390 14.37 -16.86 3.56
C GLY A 390 14.64 -17.28 2.11
N LYS A 391 15.75 -16.84 1.51
CA LYS A 391 16.15 -17.26 0.14
C LYS A 391 16.56 -18.74 0.04
N GLU A 392 17.04 -19.32 1.14
CA GLU A 392 17.43 -20.73 1.21
C GLU A 392 16.24 -21.68 1.38
N VAL A 393 15.07 -21.19 1.77
CA VAL A 393 13.86 -22.02 1.89
C VAL A 393 13.51 -22.63 0.52
N ALA A 394 13.20 -23.93 0.49
CA ALA A 394 12.95 -24.72 -0.71
C ALA A 394 14.03 -24.65 -1.82
N SER A 395 15.26 -24.24 -1.49
CA SER A 395 16.35 -24.11 -2.48
C SER A 395 17.08 -25.42 -2.77
N LEU A 396 16.95 -26.42 -1.88
CA LEU A 396 17.66 -27.69 -1.96
C LEU A 396 16.72 -28.81 -2.41
N ARG A 397 17.29 -29.83 -3.06
CA ARG A 397 16.64 -31.13 -3.23
C ARG A 397 17.06 -32.08 -2.13
N LEU A 398 16.11 -32.80 -1.57
CA LEU A 398 16.31 -33.80 -0.54
C LEU A 398 16.94 -35.05 -1.13
N ALA A 399 16.44 -35.52 -2.27
CA ALA A 399 17.00 -36.67 -2.97
C ALA A 399 18.38 -36.36 -3.55
N GLY A 400 19.36 -37.23 -3.30
CA GLY A 400 20.75 -37.05 -3.72
C GLY A 400 21.58 -36.16 -2.79
N PHE A 401 21.04 -35.74 -1.64
CA PHE A 401 21.83 -35.04 -0.62
C PHE A 401 22.89 -35.97 -0.02
N GLU A 402 24.15 -35.53 -0.02
CA GLU A 402 25.25 -36.25 0.61
C GLU A 402 26.08 -35.33 1.52
N LYS A 403 26.37 -35.78 2.75
CA LYS A 403 27.22 -35.02 3.68
C LYS A 403 27.87 -35.94 4.72
N VAL A 404 29.13 -35.67 5.03
CA VAL A 404 29.82 -36.29 6.18
C VAL A 404 29.56 -35.46 7.42
N VAL A 405 29.04 -36.10 8.47
CA VAL A 405 28.75 -35.47 9.77
C VAL A 405 29.19 -36.42 10.88
N ASP A 406 29.99 -35.91 11.82
CA ASP A 406 30.52 -36.68 12.95
C ASP A 406 31.15 -38.02 12.53
N GLY A 407 31.93 -37.97 11.44
CA GLY A 407 32.61 -39.13 10.85
C GLY A 407 31.71 -40.09 10.05
N ARG A 408 30.40 -39.85 9.98
CA ARG A 408 29.43 -40.72 9.28
C ARG A 408 29.00 -40.09 7.97
N LEU A 409 28.98 -40.88 6.89
CA LEU A 409 28.45 -40.45 5.60
C LEU A 409 26.93 -40.62 5.58
N VAL A 410 26.21 -39.53 5.33
CA VAL A 410 24.76 -39.51 5.14
C VAL A 410 24.46 -39.34 3.66
N LYS A 411 23.72 -40.28 3.06
CA LYS A 411 23.22 -40.21 1.67
C LYS A 411 21.70 -40.33 1.66
N VAL A 412 21.01 -39.30 1.20
CA VAL A 412 19.55 -39.31 1.16
C VAL A 412 19.06 -39.80 -0.20
N ILE A 413 18.26 -40.85 -0.16
CA ILE A 413 17.67 -41.48 -1.34
C ILE A 413 16.40 -40.72 -1.75
N GLY A 414 15.58 -40.33 -0.77
CA GLY A 414 14.36 -39.58 -1.00
C GLY A 414 13.56 -39.40 0.29
N GLY A 415 12.47 -38.67 0.21
CA GLY A 415 11.62 -38.42 1.36
C GLY A 415 10.51 -37.43 1.03
N GLY A 416 9.61 -37.26 1.99
CA GLY A 416 8.47 -36.36 1.85
C GLY A 416 7.85 -36.04 3.20
N ALA A 417 6.99 -35.03 3.20
CA ALA A 417 6.21 -34.64 4.36
C ALA A 417 4.71 -34.85 4.08
N ARG A 418 3.96 -35.23 5.11
CA ARG A 418 2.49 -35.31 5.05
C ARG A 418 1.85 -34.86 6.35
N SER A 419 0.68 -34.23 6.26
CA SER A 419 -0.19 -34.00 7.41
C SER A 419 -1.03 -35.25 7.67
N GLU A 420 -1.19 -35.65 8.93
CA GLU A 420 -2.06 -36.75 9.34
C GLU A 420 -2.83 -36.41 10.63
N GLU A 421 -4.04 -36.94 10.79
CA GLU A 421 -4.81 -36.77 12.03
C GLU A 421 -4.24 -37.67 13.13
N GLY A 422 -3.79 -37.04 14.22
CA GLY A 422 -3.34 -37.71 15.43
C GLY A 422 -4.48 -38.06 16.39
N ARG A 423 -4.17 -38.82 17.45
CA ARG A 423 -5.13 -39.14 18.52
C ARG A 423 -5.71 -37.86 19.13
N GLY A 424 -7.05 -37.77 19.14
CA GLY A 424 -7.79 -36.62 19.67
C GLY A 424 -8.00 -35.47 18.68
N GLY A 425 -7.99 -35.73 17.37
CA GLY A 425 -8.31 -34.75 16.32
C GLY A 425 -7.24 -33.69 16.10
N LYS A 426 -5.99 -33.95 16.52
CA LYS A 426 -4.87 -33.00 16.37
C LYS A 426 -4.11 -33.28 15.09
N THR A 427 -3.99 -32.29 14.21
CA THR A 427 -3.18 -32.39 12.99
C THR A 427 -1.69 -32.52 13.34
N LEU A 428 -1.06 -33.62 12.93
CA LEU A 428 0.37 -33.87 13.05
C LEU A 428 1.05 -33.73 11.68
N LEU A 429 2.32 -33.38 11.69
CA LEU A 429 3.17 -33.35 10.51
C LEU A 429 4.16 -34.49 10.59
N ARG A 430 4.15 -35.38 9.60
CA ARG A 430 5.06 -36.50 9.51
C ARG A 430 6.04 -36.29 8.38
N ILE A 431 7.32 -36.22 8.72
CA ILE A 431 8.44 -36.15 7.77
C ILE A 431 9.06 -37.54 7.70
N GLN A 432 9.11 -38.14 6.51
CA GLN A 432 9.72 -39.44 6.28
C GLN A 432 10.88 -39.30 5.29
N ILE A 433 12.04 -39.83 5.65
CA ILE A 433 13.27 -39.72 4.85
C ILE A 433 13.92 -41.09 4.79
N THR A 434 14.14 -41.58 3.57
CA THR A 434 14.92 -42.78 3.29
C THR A 434 16.36 -42.36 3.04
N ALA A 435 17.28 -42.85 3.85
CA ALA A 435 18.69 -42.52 3.76
C ALA A 435 19.57 -43.72 4.06
N GLU A 436 20.78 -43.71 3.53
CA GLU A 436 21.88 -44.55 3.96
C GLU A 436 22.78 -43.74 4.88
N VAL A 437 22.96 -44.20 6.12
CA VAL A 437 23.86 -43.58 7.08
C VAL A 437 24.90 -44.61 7.48
N ASP A 438 26.16 -44.35 7.15
CA ASP A 438 27.29 -45.23 7.44
C ASP A 438 27.08 -46.66 6.87
N GLY A 439 26.68 -46.74 5.60
CA GLY A 439 26.41 -48.01 4.90
C GLY A 439 25.09 -48.69 5.29
N VAL A 440 24.35 -48.15 6.25
CA VAL A 440 23.07 -48.72 6.71
C VAL A 440 21.90 -47.95 6.12
N ARG A 441 21.14 -48.59 5.23
CA ARG A 441 19.89 -48.04 4.69
C ARG A 441 18.78 -48.10 5.74
N GLY A 442 18.07 -46.99 5.92
CA GLY A 442 16.94 -46.90 6.84
C GLY A 442 15.90 -45.86 6.42
N ASP A 443 14.66 -46.12 6.83
CA ASP A 443 13.58 -45.13 6.77
C ASP A 443 13.44 -44.45 8.12
N TYR A 444 13.62 -43.14 8.13
CA TYR A 444 13.63 -42.30 9.32
C TYR A 444 12.38 -41.45 9.32
N THR A 445 11.65 -41.45 10.44
CA THR A 445 10.40 -40.69 10.58
C THR A 445 10.50 -39.75 11.76
N VAL A 446 10.20 -38.47 11.53
CA VAL A 446 10.01 -37.46 12.58
C VAL A 446 8.57 -36.98 12.53
N THR A 447 7.86 -37.07 13.65
CA THR A 447 6.47 -36.60 13.76
C THR A 447 6.40 -35.35 14.62
N TYR A 448 5.98 -34.25 14.02
CA TYR A 448 5.75 -32.96 14.66
C TYR A 448 4.31 -32.82 15.14
N GLY A 449 4.17 -32.33 16.36
CA GLY A 449 2.92 -31.90 16.95
C GLY A 449 3.06 -30.54 17.59
N ARG A 450 1.91 -29.94 17.93
CA ARG A 450 1.84 -28.70 18.70
C ARG A 450 1.62 -29.00 20.18
N TYR A 451 2.47 -28.45 21.05
CA TYR A 451 2.45 -28.74 22.48
C TYR A 451 2.57 -27.48 23.36
N GLY A 452 1.99 -27.57 24.56
CA GLY A 452 2.06 -26.53 25.58
C GLY A 452 1.17 -25.32 25.33
N LYS A 453 1.20 -24.36 26.27
CA LYS A 453 0.41 -23.11 26.19
C LYS A 453 0.82 -22.22 25.01
N ASN A 454 2.08 -22.32 24.59
CA ASN A 454 2.65 -21.50 23.51
C ASN A 454 2.54 -22.16 22.13
N ASN A 455 1.80 -23.26 22.00
CA ASN A 455 1.60 -23.95 20.72
C ASN A 455 2.92 -24.29 20.00
N ALA A 456 3.93 -24.73 20.76
CA ALA A 456 5.28 -24.96 20.25
C ALA A 456 5.31 -26.17 19.32
N ALA A 457 6.00 -26.05 18.17
CA ALA A 457 6.23 -27.16 17.25
C ALA A 457 7.36 -28.06 17.81
N VAL A 458 7.00 -29.29 18.19
CA VAL A 458 7.95 -30.29 18.70
C VAL A 458 7.85 -31.56 17.88
N GLY A 459 8.95 -31.93 17.24
CA GLY A 459 9.16 -33.17 16.52
C GLY A 459 9.67 -34.27 17.45
N ARG A 460 9.14 -35.47 17.29
CA ARG A 460 9.54 -36.66 18.03
C ARG A 460 9.87 -37.78 17.06
N ALA A 461 11.00 -38.43 17.29
CA ALA A 461 11.42 -39.62 16.56
C ALA A 461 11.98 -40.65 17.54
N VAL A 462 11.58 -41.91 17.39
CA VAL A 462 11.96 -43.00 18.32
C VAL A 462 12.90 -43.95 17.61
N ALA A 463 14.03 -44.23 18.23
CA ALA A 463 14.99 -45.19 17.70
C ALA A 463 14.47 -46.64 17.81
N ARG A 464 14.71 -47.43 16.77
CA ARG A 464 14.20 -48.80 16.63
C ARG A 464 15.16 -49.81 17.24
N ALA A 465 14.61 -50.71 18.05
CA ALA A 465 15.38 -51.84 18.58
C ALA A 465 15.76 -52.87 17.50
N SER A 466 14.94 -53.00 16.45
CA SER A 466 15.15 -53.93 15.34
C SER A 466 16.11 -53.41 14.25
N ALA A 467 16.60 -52.19 14.38
CA ALA A 467 17.55 -51.65 13.42
C ALA A 467 18.94 -52.31 13.58
N PRO A 468 19.75 -52.40 12.51
CA PRO A 468 21.11 -52.93 12.59
C PRO A 468 21.96 -52.24 13.65
N GLY A 469 22.59 -53.01 14.55
CA GLY A 469 23.35 -52.47 15.69
C GLY A 469 22.49 -52.03 16.89
N GLY A 470 21.18 -52.29 16.85
CA GLY A 470 20.27 -52.01 17.96
C GLY A 470 19.92 -50.53 18.13
N ARG A 471 19.30 -50.22 19.26
CA ARG A 471 18.62 -48.94 19.50
C ARG A 471 19.56 -47.74 19.59
N GLU A 472 20.72 -47.88 20.21
CA GLU A 472 21.72 -46.79 20.32
C GLU A 472 22.29 -46.45 18.94
N ALA A 473 22.68 -47.45 18.14
CA ALA A 473 23.20 -47.21 16.79
C ALA A 473 22.16 -46.54 15.87
N ASP A 474 20.88 -46.89 16.00
CA ASP A 474 19.80 -46.24 15.26
C ASP A 474 19.59 -44.78 15.69
N ALA A 475 19.69 -44.49 16.99
CA ALA A 475 19.61 -43.14 17.51
C ALA A 475 20.76 -42.26 17.01
N GLU A 476 22.00 -42.79 16.99
CA GLU A 476 23.15 -42.08 16.44
C GLU A 476 22.99 -41.79 14.95
N ARG A 477 22.55 -42.78 14.15
CA ARG A 477 22.31 -42.57 12.71
C ARG A 477 21.23 -41.53 12.44
N LEU A 478 20.12 -41.59 13.19
CA LEU A 478 19.03 -40.62 13.08
C LEU A 478 19.49 -39.22 13.52
N SER A 479 20.31 -39.12 14.57
CA SER A 479 20.90 -37.85 15.01
C SER A 479 21.80 -37.24 13.94
N ALA A 480 22.68 -38.06 13.34
CA ALA A 480 23.56 -37.66 12.25
C ALA A 480 22.76 -37.20 11.02
N LEU A 481 21.69 -37.90 10.64
CA LEU A 481 20.79 -37.49 9.56
C LEU A 481 20.14 -36.13 9.83
N ILE A 482 19.58 -35.93 11.03
CA ILE A 482 18.93 -34.65 11.40
C ILE A 482 19.96 -33.51 11.39
N LYS A 483 21.16 -33.73 11.96
CA LYS A 483 22.25 -32.74 11.97
C LYS A 483 22.75 -32.44 10.56
N ALA A 484 22.86 -33.44 9.69
CA ALA A 484 23.27 -33.25 8.31
C ALA A 484 22.27 -32.37 7.54
N LEU A 485 20.98 -32.66 7.68
CA LEU A 485 19.93 -31.96 6.95
C LEU A 485 19.64 -30.56 7.48
N THR A 486 19.68 -30.38 8.81
CA THR A 486 19.23 -29.14 9.46
C THR A 486 20.37 -28.27 10.00
N GLY A 487 21.58 -28.81 10.09
CA GLY A 487 22.74 -28.17 10.73
C GLY A 487 22.67 -28.14 12.26
N ARG A 488 21.69 -28.80 12.88
CA ARG A 488 21.47 -28.79 14.34
C ARG A 488 21.34 -30.21 14.90
N GLU A 489 21.92 -30.42 16.07
CA GLU A 489 21.77 -31.68 16.80
C GLU A 489 20.40 -31.76 17.50
N PRO A 490 19.66 -32.87 17.30
CA PRO A 490 18.43 -33.13 18.06
C PRO A 490 18.76 -33.46 19.51
N LYS A 491 17.80 -33.18 20.41
CA LYS A 491 17.95 -33.54 21.82
C LYS A 491 17.63 -35.03 22.02
N VAL A 492 18.61 -35.81 22.43
CA VAL A 492 18.45 -37.25 22.71
C VAL A 492 18.03 -37.45 24.18
N ARG A 493 16.97 -38.24 24.41
CA ARG A 493 16.50 -38.64 25.74
C ARG A 493 16.38 -40.15 25.84
N ARG A 494 16.98 -40.71 26.89
CA ARG A 494 16.83 -42.12 27.27
C ARG A 494 15.70 -42.25 28.29
N MET A 495 14.69 -43.04 27.95
CA MET A 495 13.50 -43.27 28.78
C MET A 495 13.70 -44.49 29.69
N LYS A 496 12.97 -44.51 30.82
CA LYS A 496 13.04 -45.63 31.79
C LYS A 496 12.59 -46.98 31.22
N ASN A 497 11.74 -46.96 30.19
CA ASN A 497 11.26 -48.15 29.47
C ASN A 497 12.25 -48.66 28.39
N GLY A 498 13.46 -48.08 28.32
CA GLY A 498 14.48 -48.46 27.32
C GLY A 498 14.28 -47.85 25.94
N GLU A 499 13.33 -46.94 25.75
CA GLU A 499 13.18 -46.17 24.52
C GLU A 499 14.19 -45.03 24.44
N ILE A 500 14.71 -44.77 23.24
CA ILE A 500 15.54 -43.60 22.95
C ILE A 500 14.74 -42.66 22.05
N LEU A 501 14.43 -41.48 22.58
CA LEU A 501 13.63 -40.45 21.93
C LEU A 501 14.52 -39.29 21.47
N LEU A 502 14.40 -38.91 20.21
CA LEU A 502 15.01 -37.72 19.66
C LEU A 502 13.94 -36.64 19.55
N GLU A 503 14.19 -35.51 20.21
CA GLU A 503 13.34 -34.32 20.17
C GLU A 503 13.92 -33.28 19.22
N CYS A 504 13.12 -32.92 18.21
CA CYS A 504 13.39 -31.82 17.29
C CYS A 504 12.53 -30.61 17.67
N TYR A 505 13.10 -29.43 17.65
CA TYR A 505 12.39 -28.16 17.90
C TYR A 505 12.23 -27.35 16.61
N GLU A 506 11.64 -26.16 16.72
CA GLU A 506 11.41 -25.22 15.61
C GLU A 506 12.63 -25.00 14.72
N GLY A 507 13.82 -24.80 15.31
CA GLY A 507 15.05 -24.62 14.52
C GLY A 507 15.43 -25.81 13.63
N HIS A 508 14.99 -27.03 13.95
CA HIS A 508 15.17 -28.20 13.08
C HIS A 508 14.13 -28.19 11.95
N LEU A 509 12.90 -27.77 12.27
CA LEU A 509 11.83 -27.64 11.30
C LEU A 509 12.18 -26.57 10.24
N GLU A 510 12.73 -25.43 10.65
CA GLU A 510 13.32 -24.42 9.75
C GLU A 510 14.39 -25.03 8.83
N GLY A 511 15.24 -25.92 9.37
CA GLY A 511 16.25 -26.62 8.59
C GLY A 511 15.66 -27.55 7.53
N PHE A 512 14.59 -28.29 7.87
CA PHE A 512 13.88 -29.14 6.92
C PHE A 512 13.16 -28.35 5.83
N MET A 513 12.73 -27.12 6.09
CA MET A 513 12.09 -26.25 5.10
C MET A 513 13.02 -25.80 3.96
N ARG A 514 14.34 -26.05 4.06
CA ARG A 514 15.28 -25.79 2.96
C ARG A 514 15.09 -26.73 1.77
N TYR A 515 14.45 -27.88 1.99
CA TYR A 515 14.23 -28.90 0.97
C TYR A 515 12.85 -28.74 0.32
N ALA A 516 12.81 -28.65 -1.00
CA ALA A 516 11.59 -28.41 -1.77
C ALA A 516 10.52 -29.50 -1.53
N GLU A 517 10.94 -30.76 -1.38
CA GLU A 517 10.07 -31.92 -1.15
C GLU A 517 9.34 -31.89 0.21
N LEU A 518 9.82 -31.06 1.15
CA LEU A 518 9.27 -30.96 2.50
C LEU A 518 8.55 -29.61 2.73
N TYR A 519 9.02 -28.55 2.06
CA TYR A 519 8.63 -27.18 2.35
C TYR A 519 7.11 -26.94 2.31
N GLU A 520 6.43 -27.26 1.20
CA GLU A 520 5.01 -26.93 1.04
C GLU A 520 4.13 -27.59 2.10
N THR A 521 4.44 -28.84 2.46
CA THR A 521 3.68 -29.57 3.49
C THR A 521 3.97 -29.04 4.88
N ILE A 522 5.24 -28.75 5.19
CA ILE A 522 5.60 -28.12 6.48
C ILE A 522 4.90 -26.77 6.60
N GLU A 523 4.92 -25.97 5.54
CA GLU A 523 4.31 -24.65 5.50
C GLU A 523 2.79 -24.71 5.72
N ARG A 524 2.11 -25.62 5.01
CA ARG A 524 0.66 -25.83 5.15
C ARG A 524 0.29 -26.31 6.55
N TRP A 525 1.06 -27.25 7.11
CA TRP A 525 0.83 -27.71 8.47
C TRP A 525 1.03 -26.60 9.50
N LEU A 526 2.06 -25.76 9.33
CA LEU A 526 2.28 -24.61 10.21
C LEU A 526 1.08 -23.66 10.15
N GLU A 527 0.50 -23.44 8.96
CA GLU A 527 -0.70 -22.61 8.74
C GLU A 527 -1.95 -23.18 9.43
N GLU A 528 -2.29 -24.43 9.16
CA GLU A 528 -3.47 -25.12 9.73
C GLU A 528 -3.40 -25.18 11.27
N THR A 529 -2.19 -25.25 11.82
CA THR A 529 -1.98 -25.45 13.26
C THR A 529 -1.61 -24.18 14.03
N SER A 530 -1.47 -23.02 13.38
CA SER A 530 -1.01 -21.76 14.01
C SER A 530 -1.97 -21.18 15.06
N ARG A 531 -3.23 -21.66 15.11
CA ARG A 531 -4.36 -21.15 15.90
C ARG A 531 -4.83 -19.72 15.57
N ARG A 532 -6.14 -19.60 15.44
CA ARG A 532 -6.96 -18.45 15.86
C ARG A 532 -7.03 -18.40 17.39
#